data_AF-A0A523QT91-F1
#
_entry.id   AF-A0A523QT91-F1
#
_cell.length_a   1.000
_cell.length_b   1.000
_cell.length_c   1.000
_cell.angle_alpha   90.00
_cell.angle_beta   90.00
_cell.angle_gamma   90.00
#
_symmetry.space_group_name_H-M   'P 1'
#
loop_
_entity.id
_entity.type
_entity.pdbx_description
1 polymer ?
#
loop_
_entity_poly.entity_id
_entity_poly.type
_entity_poly.pdbx_seq_one_letter_code
_entity_poly.pdbx_strand_id
1 'polypeptide(L)'
;MPSLPADKFSMLGGVPGQWKPQSKMPGMFLHERNTPSHRGQRTSQEITMKDNILQKLFFGMCFGLIFGALGGVISVRAGEEMWQEPTPEDCQTCHPIVHEYWAKGAHGVADVACATCHYPPTDHPDEIMPTDVSSRLCGQCHIDTTKEWSTSIHGQEDMTCVRCHNTHTTHLKTADVQSLCQNCHSERVHFFSLSLHASEGLLCTDCHMQMVESETREGPGHRVHTYVVDLQSCTTCHGEELHNPSQTDPCDPEELAKAEEQGLDYPCETAEIIRTGLGMPDEEALTSEPEGVSPVGFAIVGTLIGMAAGMILAPWLEKWYRQLRQ
;
A
#
# COMPACT_ATOMS: atom_id res chain seq x y z
N MET A 1 -37.67 17.97 -0.27
CA MET A 1 -37.75 18.68 -1.56
C MET A 1 -36.55 19.61 -1.66
N PRO A 2 -35.84 19.71 -2.79
CA PRO A 2 -35.77 18.83 -3.99
C PRO A 2 -34.39 18.13 -4.06
N SER A 3 -34.14 16.87 -4.48
CA SER A 3 -34.54 16.02 -5.62
C SER A 3 -34.16 16.56 -7.00
N LEU A 4 -33.00 16.14 -7.51
CA LEU A 4 -32.59 16.27 -8.92
C LEU A 4 -33.05 15.03 -9.72
N PRO A 5 -33.57 15.19 -10.95
CA PRO A 5 -34.11 14.09 -11.73
C PRO A 5 -33.07 13.45 -12.66
N ALA A 6 -33.24 12.14 -12.84
CA ALA A 6 -32.54 11.31 -13.80
C ALA A 6 -33.53 10.92 -14.91
N ASP A 7 -33.30 11.39 -16.13
CA ASP A 7 -34.03 10.92 -17.31
C ASP A 7 -33.35 11.40 -18.59
N LYS A 8 -32.86 10.44 -19.39
CA LYS A 8 -33.33 10.20 -20.77
C LYS A 8 -32.60 9.02 -21.41
N PHE A 9 -33.29 7.88 -21.41
CA PHE A 9 -33.17 6.86 -22.45
C PHE A 9 -34.03 7.31 -23.66
N SER A 10 -33.52 7.19 -24.88
CA SER A 10 -34.39 6.97 -26.05
C SER A 10 -33.69 6.14 -27.12
N MET A 11 -34.46 5.22 -27.67
CA MET A 11 -34.09 4.11 -28.54
C MET A 11 -34.29 4.44 -30.03
N LEU A 12 -33.47 3.78 -30.86
CA LEU A 12 -33.79 3.11 -32.16
C LEU A 12 -34.43 3.89 -33.33
N GLY A 13 -33.87 3.64 -34.53
CA GLY A 13 -34.60 3.68 -35.81
C GLY A 13 -33.75 4.10 -37.00
N GLY A 14 -33.49 3.20 -37.96
CA GLY A 14 -32.59 3.41 -39.10
C GLY A 14 -33.21 3.48 -40.50
N VAL A 15 -32.29 3.65 -41.48
CA VAL A 15 -32.29 3.28 -42.94
C VAL A 15 -33.35 4.00 -43.83
N PRO A 16 -33.20 4.21 -45.17
CA PRO A 16 -32.25 3.64 -46.15
C PRO A 16 -31.59 4.60 -47.16
N GLY A 17 -30.58 4.08 -47.89
CA GLY A 17 -29.66 4.83 -48.75
C GLY A 17 -30.08 5.07 -50.20
N GLN A 18 -29.15 5.63 -50.98
CA GLN A 18 -29.18 5.66 -52.44
C GLN A 18 -27.76 5.59 -53.05
N TRP A 19 -27.62 4.64 -53.96
CA TRP A 19 -26.54 4.39 -54.92
C TRP A 19 -26.60 5.36 -56.12
N LYS A 20 -25.46 5.67 -56.77
CA LYS A 20 -25.17 5.44 -58.23
C LYS A 20 -23.79 5.98 -58.71
N PRO A 21 -23.25 5.59 -59.90
CA PRO A 21 -22.05 4.74 -60.02
C PRO A 21 -21.01 5.19 -61.10
N GLN A 22 -20.14 4.25 -61.53
CA GLN A 22 -19.34 4.16 -62.78
C GLN A 22 -17.93 4.77 -62.73
N SER A 23 -16.89 4.26 -63.41
CA SER A 23 -16.61 3.06 -64.21
C SER A 23 -15.15 3.13 -64.67
N LYS A 24 -14.45 1.98 -64.77
CA LYS A 24 -13.58 1.53 -65.90
C LYS A 24 -12.42 0.64 -65.41
N MET A 25 -12.44 -0.62 -65.83
CA MET A 25 -11.23 -1.37 -66.17
C MET A 25 -10.94 -1.19 -67.68
N PRO A 26 -9.69 -1.32 -68.11
CA PRO A 26 -9.26 -2.56 -68.79
C PRO A 26 -7.83 -2.96 -68.34
N GLY A 27 -7.29 -4.16 -68.56
CA GLY A 27 -7.68 -5.30 -69.36
C GLY A 27 -6.70 -6.45 -69.08
N MET A 28 -7.14 -7.64 -69.47
CA MET A 28 -6.47 -8.92 -69.30
C MET A 28 -5.50 -9.16 -70.47
N PHE A 29 -4.24 -9.50 -70.18
CA PHE A 29 -3.34 -10.16 -71.13
C PHE A 29 -2.74 -11.40 -70.48
N LEU A 30 -3.10 -12.55 -71.04
CA LEU A 30 -2.46 -13.83 -70.82
C LEU A 30 -1.19 -13.89 -71.68
N HIS A 31 -0.07 -14.40 -71.14
CA HIS A 31 0.90 -15.15 -71.94
C HIS A 31 1.72 -16.11 -71.10
N GLU A 32 2.16 -17.14 -71.80
CA GLU A 32 2.54 -18.46 -71.34
C GLU A 32 3.89 -18.60 -70.65
N ARG A 33 3.98 -19.75 -69.97
CA ARG A 33 5.17 -20.45 -69.49
C ARG A 33 6.34 -20.41 -70.49
N ASN A 34 7.53 -20.14 -69.97
CA ASN A 34 8.73 -20.81 -70.45
C ASN A 34 9.80 -20.86 -69.35
N THR A 35 10.07 -22.06 -68.86
CA THR A 35 11.26 -22.39 -68.07
C THR A 35 12.42 -22.72 -69.01
N PRO A 36 13.63 -22.24 -68.71
CA PRO A 36 14.79 -23.11 -68.89
C PRO A 36 15.63 -23.20 -67.61
N SER A 37 15.97 -24.43 -67.27
CA SER A 37 17.03 -24.79 -66.33
C SER A 37 18.39 -24.27 -66.82
N HIS A 38 19.26 -23.77 -65.94
CA HIS A 38 20.69 -24.09 -65.99
C HIS A 38 21.39 -23.84 -64.65
N ARG A 39 21.70 -24.97 -64.00
CA ARG A 39 22.82 -25.27 -63.10
C ARG A 39 24.07 -24.38 -63.36
N GLY A 40 24.57 -23.67 -62.35
CA GLY A 40 25.94 -23.13 -62.37
C GLY A 40 26.26 -21.80 -61.68
N GLN A 41 25.68 -21.43 -60.53
CA GLN A 41 26.11 -20.26 -59.74
C GLN A 41 25.97 -20.50 -58.24
N ARG A 42 26.88 -21.26 -57.62
CA ARG A 42 26.99 -21.38 -56.15
C ARG A 42 28.45 -21.26 -55.73
N THR A 43 29.09 -20.11 -55.95
CA THR A 43 30.40 -19.82 -55.32
C THR A 43 30.72 -18.33 -55.16
N SER A 44 30.06 -17.40 -55.86
CA SER A 44 30.37 -15.96 -55.77
C SER A 44 29.52 -15.15 -54.77
N GLN A 45 28.36 -15.67 -54.37
CA GLN A 45 27.39 -14.94 -53.54
C GLN A 45 27.66 -15.03 -52.03
N GLU A 46 28.35 -16.08 -51.57
CA GLU A 46 28.68 -16.27 -50.14
C GLU A 46 29.86 -15.40 -49.67
N ILE A 47 30.80 -15.06 -50.55
CA ILE A 47 32.01 -14.30 -50.19
C ILE A 47 31.67 -12.81 -50.03
N THR A 48 30.83 -12.25 -50.91
CA THR A 48 30.40 -10.83 -50.85
C THR A 48 29.42 -10.54 -49.71
N MET A 49 28.71 -11.54 -49.17
CA MET A 49 27.74 -11.33 -48.08
C MET A 49 28.42 -11.23 -46.70
N LYS A 50 29.53 -11.96 -46.48
CA LYS A 50 30.30 -11.91 -45.22
C LYS A 50 31.04 -10.59 -45.04
N ASP A 51 31.62 -10.04 -46.10
CA ASP A 51 32.35 -8.77 -46.05
C ASP A 51 31.42 -7.58 -45.74
N ASN A 52 30.19 -7.62 -46.26
CA ASN A 52 29.17 -6.60 -45.99
C ASN A 52 28.62 -6.65 -44.55
N ILE A 53 28.63 -7.81 -43.90
CA ILE A 53 28.15 -7.94 -42.52
C ILE A 53 29.24 -7.46 -41.54
N LEU A 54 30.51 -7.82 -41.79
CA LEU A 54 31.62 -7.35 -40.95
C LEU A 54 31.80 -5.83 -41.01
N GLN A 55 31.66 -5.22 -42.20
CA GLN A 55 31.70 -3.77 -42.36
C GLN A 55 30.54 -3.06 -41.65
N LYS A 56 29.32 -3.62 -41.72
CA LYS A 56 28.14 -3.05 -41.04
C LYS A 56 28.27 -3.13 -39.52
N LEU A 57 28.84 -4.21 -38.99
CA LEU A 57 29.11 -4.34 -37.56
C LEU A 57 30.19 -3.36 -37.10
N PHE A 58 31.25 -3.15 -37.90
CA PHE A 58 32.31 -2.20 -37.59
C PHE A 58 31.82 -0.75 -37.59
N PHE A 59 31.07 -0.33 -38.62
CA PHE A 59 30.46 1.01 -38.67
C PHE A 59 29.42 1.23 -37.56
N GLY A 60 28.61 0.21 -37.25
CA GLY A 60 27.67 0.27 -36.12
C GLY A 60 28.35 0.44 -34.77
N MET A 61 29.48 -0.25 -34.56
CA MET A 61 30.26 -0.13 -33.33
C MET A 61 30.95 1.23 -33.21
N CYS A 62 31.55 1.75 -34.29
CA CYS A 62 32.16 3.08 -34.28
C CYS A 62 31.13 4.20 -34.09
N PHE A 63 29.95 4.11 -34.72
CA PHE A 63 28.88 5.09 -34.55
C PHE A 63 28.28 5.04 -33.14
N GLY A 64 28.11 3.84 -32.57
CA GLY A 64 27.68 3.65 -31.19
C GLY A 64 28.65 4.21 -30.15
N LEU A 65 29.97 4.08 -30.39
CA LEU A 65 30.99 4.65 -29.49
C LEU A 65 31.04 6.18 -29.56
N ILE A 66 30.86 6.77 -30.74
CA ILE A 66 30.85 8.24 -30.91
C ILE A 66 29.59 8.85 -30.31
N PHE A 67 28.41 8.25 -30.52
CA PHE A 67 27.16 8.71 -29.89
C PHE A 67 27.13 8.44 -28.39
N GLY A 68 27.72 7.33 -27.92
CA GLY A 68 27.90 7.06 -26.49
C GLY A 68 28.82 8.07 -25.80
N ALA A 69 29.93 8.44 -26.45
CA ALA A 69 30.86 9.44 -25.93
C ALA A 69 30.26 10.86 -25.96
N LEU A 70 29.57 11.25 -27.03
CA LEU A 70 28.90 12.56 -27.10
C LEU A 70 27.68 12.65 -26.17
N GLY A 71 26.88 11.58 -26.05
CA GLY A 71 25.77 11.49 -25.11
C GLY A 71 26.25 11.57 -23.66
N GLY A 72 27.36 10.91 -23.33
CA GLY A 72 27.97 10.99 -22.00
C GLY A 72 28.47 12.40 -21.64
N VAL A 73 29.01 13.15 -22.61
CA VAL A 73 29.51 14.52 -22.37
C VAL A 73 28.38 15.55 -22.24
N ILE A 74 27.23 15.34 -22.91
CA ILE A 74 26.04 16.18 -22.75
C ILE A 74 25.36 15.91 -21.41
N SER A 75 25.27 14.66 -20.95
CA SER A 75 24.69 14.33 -19.65
C SER A 75 25.50 14.87 -18.46
N VAL A 76 26.81 15.10 -18.60
CA VAL A 76 27.67 15.64 -17.53
C VAL A 76 27.63 17.17 -17.44
N ARG A 77 27.18 17.88 -18.48
CA ARG A 77 27.08 19.36 -18.49
C ARG A 77 25.69 19.91 -18.23
N ALA A 78 24.68 19.06 -18.11
CA ALA A 78 23.41 19.41 -17.50
C ALA A 78 23.47 19.14 -15.99
N GLY A 79 24.51 19.65 -15.34
CA GLY A 79 24.48 19.85 -13.89
C GLY A 79 23.44 20.93 -13.63
N GLU A 80 22.28 20.46 -13.17
CA GLU A 80 21.41 21.13 -12.22
C GLU A 80 21.80 22.58 -11.92
N GLU A 81 21.00 23.55 -12.36
CA GLU A 81 20.68 24.62 -11.42
C GLU A 81 20.02 23.91 -10.23
N MET A 82 20.86 23.56 -9.25
CA MET A 82 20.47 22.90 -8.01
C MET A 82 19.52 23.84 -7.29
N TRP A 83 18.22 23.61 -7.42
CA TRP A 83 17.25 24.17 -6.50
C TRP A 83 17.58 23.56 -5.14
N GLN A 84 18.29 24.32 -4.31
CA GLN A 84 18.52 23.93 -2.92
C GLN A 84 17.18 24.09 -2.22
N GLU A 85 16.61 22.96 -1.79
CA GLU A 85 15.47 22.96 -0.89
C GLU A 85 15.82 23.78 0.35
N PRO A 86 14.93 24.69 0.81
CA PRO A 86 15.20 25.53 1.96
C PRO A 86 15.42 24.67 3.21
N THR A 87 16.44 25.02 4.00
CA THR A 87 16.74 24.30 5.23
C THR A 87 15.87 24.80 6.39
N PRO A 88 15.73 24.03 7.48
CA PRO A 88 15.07 24.51 8.69
C PRO A 88 15.65 25.83 9.22
N GLU A 89 16.96 26.03 9.09
CA GLU A 89 17.65 27.24 9.50
C GLU A 89 17.27 28.47 8.68
N ASP A 90 16.95 28.31 7.39
CA ASP A 90 16.45 29.41 6.55
C ASP A 90 15.13 29.94 7.12
N CYS A 91 14.25 29.01 7.55
CA CYS A 91 12.94 29.31 8.10
C CYS A 91 13.02 30.00 9.47
N GLN A 92 14.05 29.71 10.28
CA GLN A 92 14.19 30.25 11.64
C GLN A 92 14.37 31.77 11.67
N THR A 93 14.84 32.38 10.58
CA THR A 93 15.04 33.83 10.46
C THR A 93 13.74 34.59 10.71
N CYS A 94 12.61 34.04 10.25
CA CYS A 94 11.27 34.63 10.44
C CYS A 94 10.37 33.79 11.38
N HIS A 95 10.64 32.49 11.55
CA HIS A 95 9.89 31.60 12.44
C HIS A 95 10.73 31.06 13.62
N PRO A 96 11.41 31.91 14.41
CA PRO A 96 12.36 31.46 15.42
C PRO A 96 11.69 30.65 16.54
N ILE A 97 10.46 31.03 16.92
CA ILE A 97 9.69 30.34 17.97
C ILE A 97 9.29 28.92 17.52
N VAL A 98 8.82 28.78 16.28
CA VAL A 98 8.42 27.47 15.73
C VAL A 98 9.65 26.58 15.59
N HIS A 99 10.74 27.13 15.05
CA HIS A 99 12.01 26.42 14.92
C HIS A 99 12.53 25.94 16.29
N GLU A 100 12.45 26.77 17.34
CA GLU A 100 12.84 26.38 18.69
C GLU A 100 12.05 25.16 19.20
N TYR A 101 10.73 25.14 19.00
CA TYR A 101 9.89 24.00 19.40
C TYR A 101 10.15 22.76 18.56
N TRP A 102 10.30 22.92 17.24
CA TRP A 102 10.60 21.84 16.31
C TRP A 102 11.95 21.19 16.62
N ALA A 103 13.01 21.98 16.80
CA ALA A 103 14.37 21.51 17.07
C ALA A 103 14.46 20.67 18.37
N LYS A 104 13.57 20.92 19.33
CA LYS A 104 13.46 20.15 20.57
C LYS A 104 12.59 18.89 20.44
N GLY A 105 11.70 18.84 19.45
CA GLY A 105 10.82 17.71 19.18
C GLY A 105 11.53 16.58 18.44
N ALA A 106 10.91 15.40 18.42
CA ALA A 106 11.50 14.23 17.76
C ALA A 106 11.73 14.43 16.26
N HIS A 107 10.90 15.23 15.59
CA HIS A 107 11.09 15.58 14.18
C HIS A 107 12.31 16.49 13.96
N GLY A 108 12.60 17.43 14.86
CA GLY A 108 13.82 18.24 14.77
C GLY A 108 15.08 17.45 15.11
N VAL A 109 15.01 16.56 16.10
CA VAL A 109 16.11 15.63 16.42
C VAL A 109 16.42 14.70 15.24
N ALA A 110 15.38 14.30 14.48
CA ALA A 110 15.50 13.49 13.27
C ALA A 110 15.76 14.31 11.99
N ASP A 111 15.97 15.63 12.11
CA ASP A 111 16.26 16.55 11.01
C ASP A 111 15.21 16.52 9.86
N VAL A 112 13.92 16.39 10.23
CA VAL A 112 12.82 16.43 9.26
C VAL A 112 12.64 17.86 8.77
N ALA A 113 13.03 18.11 7.52
CA ALA A 113 12.95 19.43 6.89
C ALA A 113 11.52 20.02 6.93
N CYS A 114 11.40 21.34 7.11
CA CYS A 114 10.11 22.04 7.14
C CYS A 114 9.29 21.79 5.86
N ALA A 115 9.97 21.75 4.72
CA ALA A 115 9.41 21.50 3.39
C ALA A 115 8.76 20.11 3.23
N THR A 116 9.05 19.18 4.15
CA THR A 116 8.41 17.85 4.17
C THR A 116 6.91 17.95 4.39
N CYS A 117 6.48 18.89 5.24
CA CYS A 117 5.07 19.06 5.60
C CYS A 117 4.47 20.36 5.06
N HIS A 118 5.32 21.38 4.86
CA HIS A 118 4.93 22.70 4.37
C HIS A 118 5.36 22.87 2.92
N TYR A 119 4.46 23.34 2.06
CA TYR A 119 4.81 23.60 0.66
C TYR A 119 5.18 25.07 0.47
N PRO A 120 6.38 25.42 -0.02
CA PRO A 120 6.76 26.81 -0.25
C PRO A 120 5.95 27.43 -1.40
N PRO A 121 5.07 28.43 -1.15
CA PRO A 121 4.50 29.21 -2.22
C PRO A 121 5.56 30.16 -2.75
N THR A 122 5.37 30.64 -3.98
CA THR A 122 6.30 31.58 -4.61
C THR A 122 6.34 32.94 -3.91
N ASP A 123 5.26 33.31 -3.19
CA ASP A 123 5.05 34.65 -2.64
C ASP A 123 5.00 34.68 -1.10
N HIS A 124 5.76 33.80 -0.43
CA HIS A 124 5.93 33.87 1.03
C HIS A 124 6.79 35.10 1.40
N PRO A 125 6.38 35.99 2.33
CA PRO A 125 5.37 35.80 3.39
C PRO A 125 3.95 36.32 3.11
N ASP A 126 3.68 36.90 1.94
CA ASP A 126 2.35 37.42 1.60
C ASP A 126 1.32 36.29 1.46
N GLU A 127 1.76 35.11 1.00
CA GLU A 127 1.02 33.85 1.10
C GLU A 127 1.53 32.96 2.24
N ILE A 128 0.59 32.41 3.01
CA ILE A 128 0.91 31.42 4.05
C ILE A 128 1.39 30.12 3.41
N MET A 129 2.40 29.49 4.02
CA MET A 129 2.86 28.16 3.64
C MET A 129 1.72 27.15 3.85
N PRO A 130 1.17 26.51 2.80
CA PRO A 130 0.18 25.46 2.98
C PRO A 130 0.81 24.24 3.67
N THR A 131 0.01 23.52 4.46
CA THR A 131 0.44 22.31 5.16
C THR A 131 -0.46 21.15 4.77
N ASP A 132 0.12 20.01 4.38
CA ASP A 132 -0.65 18.78 4.29
C ASP A 132 -0.86 18.22 5.70
N VAL A 133 -2.11 18.24 6.14
CA VAL A 133 -2.54 17.76 7.47
C VAL A 133 -3.18 16.37 7.41
N SER A 134 -3.12 15.71 6.27
CA SER A 134 -3.69 14.38 6.07
C SER A 134 -2.90 13.32 6.83
N SER A 135 -3.58 12.27 7.29
CA SER A 135 -2.91 11.10 7.86
C SER A 135 -2.01 10.40 6.84
N ARG A 136 -2.25 10.61 5.53
CA ARG A 136 -1.44 10.05 4.45
C ARG A 136 -0.02 10.58 4.48
N LEU A 137 0.17 11.88 4.72
CA LEU A 137 1.52 12.46 4.85
C LEU A 137 2.28 11.77 5.98
N CYS A 138 1.64 11.64 7.15
CA CYS A 138 2.24 10.97 8.31
C CYS A 138 2.63 9.51 8.00
N GLY A 139 1.79 8.82 7.24
CA GLY A 139 2.00 7.44 6.79
C GLY A 139 3.13 7.23 5.80
N GLN A 140 3.78 8.30 5.31
CA GLN A 140 5.02 8.17 4.54
C GLN A 140 6.19 7.67 5.40
N CYS A 141 6.16 7.98 6.71
CA CYS A 141 7.17 7.54 7.67
C CYS A 141 6.56 6.67 8.79
N HIS A 142 5.39 7.01 9.32
CA HIS A 142 4.72 6.29 10.41
C HIS A 142 3.77 5.21 9.86
N ILE A 143 4.32 4.24 9.13
CA ILE A 143 3.55 3.28 8.33
C ILE A 143 2.62 2.44 9.22
N ASP A 144 3.16 1.79 10.25
CA ASP A 144 2.39 0.89 11.12
C ASP A 144 1.32 1.64 11.91
N THR A 145 1.67 2.77 12.50
CA THR A 145 0.73 3.62 13.24
C THR A 145 -0.40 4.12 12.33
N THR A 146 -0.10 4.49 11.08
CA THR A 146 -1.14 4.95 10.14
C THR A 146 -2.04 3.79 9.71
N LYS A 147 -1.49 2.59 9.55
CA LYS A 147 -2.27 1.38 9.29
C LYS A 147 -3.22 1.08 10.44
N GLU A 148 -2.75 1.09 11.68
CA GLU A 148 -3.61 0.93 12.87
C GLU A 148 -4.69 2.00 12.94
N TRP A 149 -4.29 3.26 12.79
CA TRP A 149 -5.19 4.40 12.82
C TRP A 149 -6.33 4.25 11.81
N SER A 150 -6.03 3.80 10.59
CA SER A 150 -7.02 3.60 9.53
C SER A 150 -8.11 2.59 9.87
N THR A 151 -7.84 1.67 10.80
CA THR A 151 -8.82 0.69 11.28
C THR A 151 -9.68 1.22 12.42
N SER A 152 -9.24 2.27 13.11
CA SER A 152 -9.97 2.87 14.23
C SER A 152 -11.19 3.65 13.76
N ILE A 153 -12.17 3.85 14.65
CA ILE A 153 -13.33 4.71 14.37
C ILE A 153 -12.88 6.15 14.07
N HIS A 154 -11.86 6.67 14.78
CA HIS A 154 -11.36 8.01 14.50
C HIS A 154 -10.79 8.14 13.08
N GLY A 155 -10.05 7.13 12.62
CA GLY A 155 -9.53 7.09 11.25
C GLY A 155 -10.63 6.92 10.20
N GLN A 156 -11.67 6.13 10.48
CA GLN A 156 -12.83 5.94 9.61
C GLN A 156 -13.68 7.22 9.46
N GLU A 157 -13.69 8.07 10.48
CA GLU A 157 -14.34 9.39 10.47
C GLU A 157 -13.41 10.52 9.97
N ASP A 158 -12.37 10.16 9.21
CA ASP A 158 -11.40 11.08 8.59
C ASP A 158 -10.69 12.04 9.58
N MET A 159 -10.58 11.65 10.86
CA MET A 159 -9.78 12.41 11.80
C MET A 159 -8.29 12.23 11.49
N THR A 160 -7.53 13.33 11.57
CA THR A 160 -6.11 13.33 11.24
C THR A 160 -5.23 13.37 12.47
N CYS A 161 -3.98 12.91 12.33
CA CYS A 161 -3.00 12.81 13.41
C CYS A 161 -2.82 14.17 14.14
N VAL A 162 -2.87 15.27 13.39
CA VAL A 162 -2.68 16.64 13.91
C VAL A 162 -3.87 17.16 14.72
N ARG A 163 -4.96 16.39 14.84
CA ARG A 163 -6.04 16.69 15.79
C ARG A 163 -5.60 16.45 17.23
N CYS A 164 -4.72 15.46 17.43
CA CYS A 164 -4.22 15.05 18.74
C CYS A 164 -2.78 15.49 18.99
N HIS A 165 -1.92 15.38 17.97
CA HIS A 165 -0.49 15.65 18.07
C HIS A 165 -0.11 17.02 17.52
N ASN A 166 0.80 17.69 18.21
CA ASN A 166 1.54 18.83 17.68
C ASN A 166 2.77 18.31 16.94
N THR A 167 2.88 18.58 15.64
CA THR A 167 3.95 18.06 14.78
C THR A 167 5.30 18.73 15.00
N HIS A 168 5.32 19.94 15.56
CA HIS A 168 6.56 20.64 15.89
C HIS A 168 7.13 20.11 17.20
N THR A 169 6.32 20.10 18.27
CA THR A 169 6.79 19.63 19.57
C THR A 169 6.83 18.11 19.69
N THR A 170 6.14 17.40 18.79
CA THR A 170 5.88 15.95 18.84
C THR A 170 5.14 15.48 20.10
N HIS A 171 4.54 16.41 20.85
CA HIS A 171 3.71 16.15 22.02
C HIS A 171 2.21 16.20 21.68
N LEU A 172 1.37 15.87 22.66
CA LEU A 172 -0.07 16.12 22.57
C LEU A 172 -0.37 17.62 22.51
N LYS A 173 -1.51 17.99 21.92
CA LYS A 173 -1.98 19.38 21.87
C LYS A 173 -2.50 19.92 23.20
N THR A 174 -2.73 19.03 24.15
CA THR A 174 -3.14 19.33 25.53
C THR A 174 -2.03 18.95 26.50
N ALA A 175 -2.16 19.39 27.75
CA ALA A 175 -1.20 19.07 28.81
C ALA A 175 -1.12 17.57 29.09
N ASP A 176 -2.24 16.87 29.00
CA ASP A 176 -2.35 15.44 29.29
C ASP A 176 -3.37 14.75 28.37
N VAL A 177 -3.29 13.43 28.31
CA VAL A 177 -4.14 12.61 27.43
C VAL A 177 -5.60 12.55 27.89
N GLN A 178 -5.84 12.68 29.19
CA GLN A 178 -7.19 12.60 29.74
C GLN A 178 -8.00 13.82 29.30
N SER A 179 -7.41 15.01 29.41
CA SER A 179 -7.93 16.27 28.88
C SER A 179 -8.12 16.23 27.37
N LEU A 180 -7.23 15.56 26.62
CA LEU A 180 -7.36 15.43 25.17
C LEU A 180 -8.63 14.69 24.78
N CYS A 181 -8.85 13.51 25.36
CA CYS A 181 -10.03 12.68 25.09
C CYS A 181 -11.31 13.42 25.49
N GLN A 182 -11.28 14.12 26.64
CA GLN A 182 -12.43 14.85 27.19
C GLN A 182 -12.87 16.04 26.33
N ASN A 183 -11.99 16.63 25.52
CA ASN A 183 -12.36 17.71 24.60
C ASN A 183 -13.45 17.31 23.59
N CYS A 184 -13.56 16.01 23.27
CA CYS A 184 -14.61 15.49 22.38
C CYS A 184 -15.55 14.50 23.09
N HIS A 185 -15.04 13.66 24.00
CA HIS A 185 -15.81 12.63 24.70
C HIS A 185 -16.43 13.11 26.02
N SER A 186 -16.88 14.36 26.09
CA SER A 186 -17.38 15.00 27.33
C SER A 186 -18.48 14.22 28.05
N GLU A 187 -19.34 13.51 27.31
CA GLU A 187 -20.43 12.73 27.90
C GLU A 187 -20.01 11.31 28.30
N ARG A 188 -19.12 10.68 27.53
CA ARG A 188 -18.67 9.29 27.77
C ARG A 188 -17.73 9.17 28.96
N VAL A 189 -17.04 10.25 29.33
CA VAL A 189 -16.17 10.33 30.51
C VAL A 189 -16.89 10.63 31.82
N HIS A 190 -18.17 11.02 31.82
CA HIS A 190 -18.87 11.44 33.05
C HIS A 190 -18.85 10.38 34.17
N PHE A 191 -18.81 9.10 33.80
CA PHE A 191 -18.76 8.01 34.78
C PHE A 191 -17.37 7.42 34.98
N PHE A 192 -16.43 7.64 34.06
CA PHE A 192 -15.08 7.08 34.19
C PHE A 192 -14.40 7.57 35.47
N SER A 193 -14.50 8.88 35.76
CA SER A 193 -13.94 9.48 36.98
C SER A 193 -14.52 8.94 38.29
N LEU A 194 -15.63 8.19 38.23
CA LEU A 194 -16.26 7.54 39.38
C LEU A 194 -15.90 6.05 39.51
N SER A 195 -15.10 5.52 38.58
CA SER A 195 -14.66 4.13 38.59
C SER A 195 -13.44 3.92 39.50
N LEU A 196 -13.26 2.67 39.96
CA LEU A 196 -12.05 2.28 40.69
C LEU A 196 -10.79 2.40 39.81
N HIS A 197 -10.90 2.12 38.50
CA HIS A 197 -9.78 2.33 37.59
C HIS A 197 -9.28 3.78 37.60
N ALA A 198 -10.20 4.75 37.58
CA ALA A 198 -9.82 6.16 37.68
C ALA A 198 -9.25 6.52 39.08
N SER A 199 -9.76 5.92 40.16
CA SER A 199 -9.21 6.17 41.51
C SER A 199 -7.80 5.60 41.70
N GLU A 200 -7.49 4.50 41.01
CA GLU A 200 -6.14 3.93 40.94
C GLU A 200 -5.23 4.64 39.92
N GLY A 201 -5.73 5.70 39.27
CA GLY A 201 -4.94 6.55 38.39
C GLY A 201 -4.77 6.04 36.96
N LEU A 202 -5.56 5.04 36.52
CA LEU A 202 -5.57 4.62 35.13
C LEU A 202 -6.13 5.72 34.22
N LEU A 203 -5.58 5.79 33.01
CA LEU A 203 -5.95 6.73 31.97
C LEU A 203 -6.73 6.01 30.85
N CYS A 204 -7.46 6.77 30.03
CA CYS A 204 -8.14 6.21 28.86
C CYS A 204 -7.24 5.33 27.99
N THR A 205 -5.98 5.74 27.81
CA THR A 205 -5.02 5.03 26.96
C THR A 205 -4.56 3.70 27.52
N ASP A 206 -4.71 3.46 28.82
CA ASP A 206 -4.22 2.22 29.42
C ASP A 206 -5.09 1.02 29.01
N CYS A 207 -6.35 1.27 28.65
CA CYS A 207 -7.22 0.27 28.05
C CYS A 207 -7.43 0.49 26.55
N HIS A 208 -7.60 1.73 26.10
CA HIS A 208 -7.92 2.02 24.70
C HIS A 208 -6.69 2.06 23.79
N MET A 209 -5.47 2.15 24.32
CA MET A 209 -4.25 2.24 23.49
C MET A 209 -3.17 1.36 24.10
N GLN A 210 -3.35 0.05 23.93
CA GLN A 210 -2.46 -0.97 24.45
C GLN A 210 -1.01 -0.72 24.03
N MET A 211 -0.09 -1.01 24.94
CA MET A 211 1.33 -1.05 24.64
C MET A 211 1.68 -2.37 23.95
N VAL A 212 2.43 -2.30 22.85
CA VAL A 212 3.03 -3.47 22.20
C VAL A 212 4.54 -3.35 22.35
N GLU A 213 5.16 -4.38 22.90
CA GLU A 213 6.60 -4.58 22.74
C GLU A 213 6.84 -5.15 21.35
N SER A 214 7.48 -4.38 20.49
CA SER A 214 7.84 -4.83 19.15
C SER A 214 9.21 -4.28 18.80
N GLU A 215 10.19 -5.18 18.65
CA GLU A 215 11.53 -4.86 18.14
C GLU A 215 11.50 -4.40 16.68
N THR A 216 10.42 -4.72 15.96
CA THR A 216 10.25 -4.42 14.52
C THR A 216 9.52 -3.11 14.26
N ARG A 217 9.03 -2.41 15.29
CA ARG A 217 8.28 -1.18 15.11
C ARG A 217 9.23 0.00 14.94
N GLU A 218 9.19 0.63 13.78
CA GLU A 218 9.99 1.83 13.50
C GLU A 218 9.36 3.05 14.19
N GLY A 219 10.02 3.53 15.25
CA GLY A 219 9.66 4.76 15.98
C GLY A 219 9.22 4.53 17.43
N PRO A 220 9.21 5.57 18.28
CA PRO A 220 8.96 5.46 19.72
C PRO A 220 7.51 5.15 20.12
N GLY A 221 6.61 4.96 19.14
CA GLY A 221 5.19 4.77 19.36
C GLY A 221 4.86 3.36 19.80
N HIS A 222 5.05 3.06 21.09
CA HIS A 222 4.73 1.75 21.67
C HIS A 222 3.23 1.51 21.82
N ARG A 223 2.38 2.54 21.66
CA ARG A 223 0.92 2.44 21.80
C ARG A 223 0.23 2.18 20.46
N VAL A 224 -0.68 1.21 20.45
CA VAL A 224 -1.54 0.88 19.29
C VAL A 224 -2.61 1.95 19.09
N HIS A 225 -2.79 2.39 17.84
CA HIS A 225 -3.74 3.45 17.47
C HIS A 225 -5.07 2.92 16.88
N THR A 226 -5.49 1.70 17.25
CA THR A 226 -6.78 1.11 16.82
C THR A 226 -7.96 1.48 17.72
N TYR A 227 -7.70 1.87 18.98
CA TYR A 227 -8.70 2.17 20.01
C TYR A 227 -9.58 0.99 20.44
N VAL A 228 -9.25 -0.22 19.97
CA VAL A 228 -9.93 -1.46 20.33
C VAL A 228 -9.43 -1.92 21.69
N VAL A 229 -10.37 -2.25 22.58
CA VAL A 229 -10.07 -2.87 23.87
C VAL A 229 -10.28 -4.37 23.70
N ASP A 230 -9.22 -5.15 23.88
CA ASP A 230 -9.27 -6.61 23.88
C ASP A 230 -8.98 -7.18 25.27
N LEU A 231 -9.01 -8.51 25.40
CA LEU A 231 -8.74 -9.17 26.68
C LEU A 231 -7.31 -8.90 27.17
N GLN A 232 -6.34 -8.74 26.24
CA GLN A 232 -4.95 -8.50 26.57
C GLN A 232 -4.75 -7.16 27.32
N SER A 233 -5.58 -6.17 26.99
CA SER A 233 -5.62 -4.88 27.66
C SER A 233 -5.97 -5.03 29.16
N CYS A 234 -6.77 -6.03 29.53
CA CYS A 234 -7.15 -6.31 30.91
C CYS A 234 -6.12 -7.21 31.62
N THR A 235 -5.67 -8.28 30.96
CA THR A 235 -4.78 -9.29 31.55
C THR A 235 -3.37 -8.78 31.81
N THR A 236 -3.00 -7.61 31.28
CA THR A 236 -1.76 -6.92 31.64
C THR A 236 -1.69 -6.57 33.14
N CYS A 237 -2.83 -6.33 33.78
CA CYS A 237 -2.91 -6.08 35.23
C CYS A 237 -3.70 -7.16 35.96
N HIS A 238 -4.67 -7.78 35.31
CA HIS A 238 -5.55 -8.79 35.89
C HIS A 238 -5.26 -10.22 35.43
N GLY A 239 -4.02 -10.51 35.03
CA GLY A 239 -3.67 -11.77 34.37
C GLY A 239 -3.89 -13.02 35.22
N GLU A 240 -3.92 -12.87 36.55
CA GLU A 240 -4.13 -13.96 37.50
C GLU A 240 -5.60 -14.07 37.96
N GLU A 241 -6.39 -12.99 37.85
CA GLU A 241 -7.78 -12.95 38.30
C GLU A 241 -8.81 -13.10 37.17
N LEU A 242 -8.45 -12.73 35.94
CA LEU A 242 -9.25 -12.97 34.75
C LEU A 242 -8.79 -14.28 34.13
N HIS A 243 -9.69 -15.25 33.99
CA HIS A 243 -9.42 -16.52 33.31
C HIS A 243 -8.72 -16.25 31.98
N ASN A 244 -7.42 -16.47 31.97
CA ASN A 244 -6.63 -16.45 30.77
C ASN A 244 -6.56 -17.89 30.26
N PRO A 245 -7.35 -18.28 29.25
CA PRO A 245 -7.24 -19.61 28.67
C PRO A 245 -5.86 -19.90 28.06
N SER A 246 -4.97 -18.89 27.97
CA SER A 246 -3.58 -19.05 27.51
C SER A 246 -2.60 -19.50 28.58
N GLN A 247 -2.99 -19.59 29.86
CA GLN A 247 -2.19 -20.26 30.89
C GLN A 247 -2.81 -21.60 31.23
N THR A 248 -2.83 -22.50 30.26
CA THR A 248 -2.89 -23.93 30.54
C THR A 248 -1.52 -24.36 31.06
N ASP A 249 -1.16 -23.97 32.28
CA ASP A 249 -0.19 -24.79 33.00
C ASP A 249 -0.84 -26.17 33.17
N PRO A 250 -0.22 -27.26 32.68
CA PRO A 250 -0.76 -28.60 32.85
C PRO A 250 -0.97 -28.81 34.35
N CYS A 251 -2.20 -29.17 34.75
CA CYS A 251 -2.51 -29.43 36.15
C CYS A 251 -1.49 -30.41 36.72
N ASP A 252 -0.73 -30.00 37.74
CA ASP A 252 0.13 -30.92 38.49
C ASP A 252 -0.79 -31.96 39.16
N PRO A 253 -0.70 -33.25 38.78
CA PRO A 253 -1.56 -34.30 39.33
C PRO A 253 -1.42 -34.44 40.85
N GLU A 254 -0.26 -34.07 41.42
CA GLU A 254 0.00 -34.16 42.85
C GLU A 254 -0.73 -33.06 43.64
N GLU A 255 -0.79 -31.84 43.08
CA GLU A 255 -1.49 -30.71 43.71
C GLU A 255 -3.01 -30.86 43.62
N LEU A 256 -3.51 -31.45 42.53
CA LEU A 256 -4.93 -31.80 42.38
C LEU A 256 -5.38 -32.82 43.44
N ALA A 257 -4.58 -33.88 43.65
CA ALA A 257 -4.88 -34.91 44.64
C ALA A 257 -4.88 -34.34 46.08
N LYS A 258 -3.98 -33.39 46.39
CA LYS A 258 -3.95 -32.70 47.69
C LYS A 258 -5.15 -31.78 47.88
N ALA A 259 -5.58 -31.07 46.84
CA ALA A 259 -6.76 -30.19 46.91
C ALA A 259 -8.06 -30.98 47.12
N GLU A 260 -8.20 -32.13 46.44
CA GLU A 260 -9.35 -33.04 46.59
C GLU A 260 -9.40 -33.65 47.99
N GLU A 261 -8.26 -34.08 48.56
CA GLU A 261 -8.17 -34.60 49.93
C GLU A 261 -8.54 -33.53 50.97
N GLN A 262 -8.28 -32.26 50.68
CA GLN A 262 -8.58 -31.12 51.56
C GLN A 262 -9.99 -30.54 51.34
N GLY A 263 -10.76 -31.07 50.38
CA GLY A 263 -12.09 -30.58 50.04
C GLY A 263 -12.10 -29.13 49.52
N LEU A 264 -11.00 -28.69 48.92
CA LEU A 264 -10.85 -27.35 48.35
C LEU A 264 -11.19 -27.39 46.86
N ASP A 265 -11.98 -26.43 46.41
CA ASP A 265 -12.32 -26.25 45.00
C ASP A 265 -11.09 -25.65 44.29
N TYR A 266 -10.36 -26.45 43.52
CA TYR A 266 -9.17 -26.01 42.81
C TYR A 266 -9.56 -25.62 41.36
N PRO A 267 -9.26 -24.39 40.91
CA PRO A 267 -9.69 -23.91 39.60
C PRO A 267 -8.77 -24.45 38.51
N CYS A 268 -8.82 -25.75 38.27
CA CYS A 268 -8.22 -26.33 37.07
C CYS A 268 -9.22 -27.31 36.44
N GLU A 269 -9.94 -26.85 35.42
CA GLU A 269 -10.75 -27.74 34.60
C GLU A 269 -9.81 -28.56 33.72
N THR A 270 -9.87 -29.88 33.86
CA THR A 270 -9.20 -30.77 32.92
C THR A 270 -9.82 -30.56 31.53
N ALA A 271 -8.99 -30.58 30.48
CA ALA A 271 -9.41 -30.32 29.10
C ALA A 271 -10.58 -31.20 28.60
N GLU A 272 -10.88 -32.30 29.30
CA GLU A 272 -11.99 -33.20 29.03
C GLU A 272 -13.36 -32.60 29.42
N ILE A 273 -13.43 -31.79 30.47
CA ILE A 273 -14.68 -31.16 30.94
C ILE A 273 -15.14 -30.07 29.97
N ILE A 274 -14.20 -29.27 29.44
CA ILE A 274 -14.49 -28.20 28.47
C ILE A 274 -15.08 -28.75 27.16
N ARG A 275 -14.56 -29.90 26.68
CA ARG A 275 -15.06 -30.55 25.45
C ARG A 275 -16.50 -31.04 25.57
N THR A 276 -16.86 -31.54 26.75
CA THR A 276 -18.19 -32.13 26.99
C THR A 276 -19.27 -31.06 27.20
N GLY A 277 -18.91 -29.89 27.75
CA GLY A 277 -19.85 -28.79 28.02
C GLY A 277 -20.23 -27.94 26.80
N LEU A 278 -19.35 -27.82 25.81
CA LEU A 278 -19.55 -26.95 24.64
C LEU A 278 -20.12 -27.66 23.40
N GLY A 279 -20.32 -28.98 23.44
CA GLY A 279 -20.89 -29.73 22.32
C GLY A 279 -20.11 -29.58 21.01
N MET A 280 -18.80 -29.36 21.10
CA MET A 280 -17.94 -29.24 19.92
C MET A 280 -17.68 -30.64 19.35
N PRO A 281 -17.92 -30.86 18.04
CA PRO A 281 -17.53 -32.11 17.40
C PRO A 281 -16.01 -32.25 17.41
N ASP A 282 -15.54 -33.49 17.45
CA ASP A 282 -14.12 -33.82 17.43
C ASP A 282 -13.40 -33.11 16.29
N GLU A 283 -12.33 -32.44 16.67
CA GLU A 283 -11.45 -31.64 15.85
C GLU A 283 -10.89 -32.47 14.69
N GLU A 284 -11.52 -32.37 13.50
CA GLU A 284 -10.80 -32.59 12.25
C GLU A 284 -9.70 -31.52 12.21
N ALA A 285 -8.48 -31.97 12.51
CA ALA A 285 -7.28 -31.16 12.52
C ALA A 285 -7.24 -30.25 11.27
N LEU A 286 -7.48 -28.96 11.46
CA LEU A 286 -7.22 -27.95 10.45
C LEU A 286 -5.71 -27.85 10.30
N THR A 287 -5.16 -28.63 9.37
CA THR A 287 -3.75 -28.57 9.02
C THR A 287 -3.47 -27.21 8.40
N SER A 288 -2.61 -26.42 9.03
CA SER A 288 -2.12 -25.13 8.54
C SER A 288 -1.13 -25.25 7.38
N GLU A 289 -0.98 -26.45 6.79
CA GLU A 289 -0.28 -26.60 5.52
C GLU A 289 -1.19 -26.07 4.40
N PRO A 290 -0.76 -25.05 3.63
CA PRO A 290 -1.49 -24.68 2.43
C PRO A 290 -1.46 -25.89 1.49
N GLU A 291 -2.64 -26.47 1.23
CA GLU A 291 -2.76 -27.50 0.20
C GLU A 291 -2.16 -26.95 -1.10
N GLY A 292 -1.19 -27.67 -1.65
CA GLY A 292 -0.48 -27.26 -2.85
C GLY A 292 -1.46 -26.98 -3.97
N VAL A 293 -1.62 -25.70 -4.33
CA VAL A 293 -2.49 -25.29 -5.43
C VAL A 293 -2.05 -26.00 -6.71
N SER A 294 -2.94 -26.82 -7.28
CA SER A 294 -2.64 -27.60 -8.48
C SER A 294 -2.23 -26.67 -9.63
N PRO A 295 -1.04 -26.87 -10.25
CA PRO A 295 -0.59 -26.09 -11.41
C PRO A 295 -1.58 -26.11 -12.59
N VAL A 296 -2.46 -27.11 -12.62
CA VAL A 296 -3.49 -27.29 -13.65
C VAL A 296 -4.52 -26.14 -13.59
N GLY A 297 -4.88 -25.64 -12.41
CA GLY A 297 -5.84 -24.54 -12.27
C GLY A 297 -5.32 -23.26 -12.93
N PHE A 298 -4.06 -22.90 -12.67
CA PHE A 298 -3.43 -21.73 -13.28
C PHE A 298 -3.21 -21.89 -14.79
N ALA A 299 -2.89 -23.10 -15.25
CA ALA A 299 -2.77 -23.38 -16.68
C ALA A 299 -4.10 -23.19 -17.42
N ILE A 300 -5.22 -23.61 -16.82
CA ILE A 300 -6.56 -23.41 -17.38
C ILE A 300 -6.90 -21.92 -17.44
N VAL A 301 -6.70 -21.19 -16.34
CA VAL A 301 -6.99 -19.75 -16.27
C VAL A 301 -6.12 -18.96 -17.26
N GLY A 302 -4.82 -19.25 -17.31
CA GLY A 302 -3.90 -18.62 -18.26
C GLY A 302 -4.28 -18.89 -19.72
N THR A 303 -4.74 -20.11 -20.02
CA THR A 303 -5.22 -20.46 -21.37
C THR A 303 -6.48 -19.68 -21.74
N LEU A 304 -7.45 -19.58 -20.83
CA LEU A 304 -8.69 -18.83 -21.07
C LEU A 304 -8.42 -17.33 -21.28
N ILE A 305 -7.56 -16.74 -20.46
CA ILE A 305 -7.15 -15.33 -20.60
C ILE A 305 -6.42 -15.12 -21.93
N GLY A 306 -5.50 -16.01 -22.30
CA GLY A 306 -4.77 -15.94 -23.57
C GLY A 306 -5.68 -16.02 -24.79
N MET A 307 -6.67 -16.92 -24.78
CA MET A 307 -7.67 -17.00 -25.84
C MET A 307 -8.53 -15.73 -25.93
N ALA A 308 -8.97 -15.20 -24.79
CA ALA A 308 -9.75 -13.97 -24.75
C ALA A 308 -8.97 -12.76 -25.29
N ALA A 309 -7.72 -12.58 -24.84
CA ALA A 309 -6.84 -11.52 -25.32
C ALA A 309 -6.53 -11.68 -26.83
N GLY A 310 -6.30 -12.91 -27.30
CA GLY A 310 -6.08 -13.19 -28.72
C GLY A 310 -7.29 -12.83 -29.59
N MET A 311 -8.51 -13.16 -29.15
CA MET A 311 -9.73 -12.79 -29.87
C MET A 311 -9.95 -11.28 -29.94
N ILE A 312 -9.60 -10.55 -28.88
CA ILE A 312 -9.71 -9.09 -28.84
C ILE A 312 -8.66 -8.42 -29.74
N LEU A 313 -7.43 -8.95 -29.77
CA LEU A 313 -6.32 -8.35 -30.50
C LEU A 313 -6.25 -8.75 -31.99
N ALA A 314 -6.89 -9.86 -32.38
CA ALA A 314 -6.85 -10.39 -33.75
C ALA A 314 -7.20 -9.36 -34.85
N PRO A 315 -8.25 -8.52 -34.72
CA PRO A 315 -8.60 -7.54 -35.76
C PRO A 315 -7.51 -6.46 -35.94
N TRP A 316 -6.83 -6.09 -34.86
CA TRP A 316 -5.79 -5.07 -34.88
C TRP A 316 -4.47 -5.61 -35.45
N LEU A 317 -4.12 -6.83 -35.07
CA LEU A 317 -2.97 -7.57 -35.63
C LEU A 317 -3.14 -7.81 -37.13
N GLU A 318 -4.34 -8.17 -37.58
CA GLU A 318 -4.61 -8.37 -39.02
C GLU A 318 -4.47 -7.06 -39.80
N LYS A 319 -4.96 -5.94 -39.24
CA LYS A 319 -4.82 -4.62 -39.84
C LYS A 319 -3.35 -4.21 -39.96
N TRP A 320 -2.56 -4.41 -38.92
CA TRP A 320 -1.14 -4.08 -38.90
C TRP A 320 -0.34 -4.97 -39.88
N TYR A 321 -0.63 -6.27 -39.93
CA TYR A 321 0.00 -7.20 -40.88
C TYR A 321 -0.27 -6.81 -42.34
N ARG A 322 -1.50 -6.40 -42.66
CA ARG A 322 -1.85 -5.93 -44.01
C ARG A 322 -1.12 -4.63 -44.38
N GLN A 323 -0.83 -3.75 -43.43
CA GLN A 323 -0.07 -2.51 -43.66
C GLN A 323 1.41 -2.75 -43.93
N LEU A 324 2.02 -3.77 -43.32
CA LEU A 324 3.43 -4.12 -43.54
C LEU A 324 3.69 -4.85 -44.86
N ARG A 325 2.63 -5.33 -45.53
CA ARG A 325 2.70 -6.11 -46.77
C ARG A 325 2.36 -5.33 -48.04
N GLN A 326 2.02 -4.04 -47.89
CA GLN A 326 1.87 -3.05 -48.97
C GLN A 326 3.13 -2.20 -49.04
#